data_AF-A0AAU1Q0G0-F1
#
_entry.id   AF-A0AAU1Q0G0-F1
#
_cell.length_a   1.000
_cell.length_b   1.000
_cell.length_c   1.000
_cell.angle_alpha   90.00
_cell.angle_beta   90.00
_cell.angle_gamma   90.00
#
_symmetry.space_group_name_H-M   'P 1'
#
loop_
_entity.id
_entity.type
_entity.pdbx_description
1 polymer ?
#
loop_
_entity_poly.entity_id
_entity_poly.type
_entity_poly.pdbx_seq_one_letter_code
_entity_poly.pdbx_strand_id
1 'polypeptide(L)'
;MPHTTSTTIAERIEALYGRPLAELDALADSHPRGSMLAALLGSHSDLQFAERNIDFQLQRLRQLTDQESTIGPYDAGHILDCARRIAESVAVRDAHTKGVSAVLQSLHRVPAPGVQRPAPAPPAVPAPAAARTR
;
A
#
# COMPACT_ATOMS: atom_id res chain seq x y z
N MET A 1 3.83 12.39 -7.67
CA MET A 1 3.28 11.11 -8.16
C MET A 1 2.04 10.83 -7.32
N PRO A 2 0.84 10.98 -7.87
CA PRO A 2 -0.38 10.72 -7.12
C PRO A 2 -0.49 9.22 -6.82
N HIS A 3 -0.94 8.85 -5.62
CA HIS A 3 -1.22 7.47 -5.17
C HIS A 3 -0.03 6.54 -4.85
N THR A 4 1.17 7.06 -4.58
CA THR A 4 2.34 6.19 -4.29
C THR A 4 2.10 5.25 -3.11
N THR A 5 1.34 5.68 -2.10
CA THR A 5 1.16 4.89 -0.87
C THR A 5 0.19 3.75 -1.08
N SER A 6 -0.98 4.01 -1.69
CA SER A 6 -1.92 2.93 -1.99
C SER A 6 -1.33 1.91 -2.97
N THR A 7 -0.56 2.34 -3.98
CA THR A 7 0.15 1.40 -4.87
C THR A 7 1.12 0.51 -4.10
N THR A 8 1.97 1.06 -3.23
CA THR A 8 2.89 0.25 -2.41
C THR A 8 2.15 -0.71 -1.47
N ILE A 9 1.01 -0.31 -0.91
CA ILE A 9 0.20 -1.19 -0.07
C ILE A 9 -0.44 -2.32 -0.90
N ALA A 10 -0.96 -2.02 -2.09
CA ALA A 10 -1.51 -3.01 -3.01
C ALA A 10 -0.46 -4.08 -3.36
N GLU A 11 0.73 -3.67 -3.78
CA GLU A 11 1.83 -4.57 -4.13
C GLU A 11 2.20 -5.50 -2.96
N ARG A 12 2.16 -4.98 -1.73
CA ARG A 12 2.44 -5.78 -0.53
C ARG A 12 1.32 -6.75 -0.18
N ILE A 13 0.06 -6.38 -0.41
CA ILE A 13 -1.08 -7.30 -0.27
C ILE A 13 -0.96 -8.42 -1.31
N GLU A 14 -0.70 -8.08 -2.58
CA GLU A 14 -0.50 -9.05 -3.65
C GLU A 14 0.65 -10.01 -3.34
N ALA A 15 1.78 -9.50 -2.83
CA ALA A 15 2.91 -10.32 -2.43
C ALA A 15 2.57 -11.29 -1.27
N LEU A 16 1.77 -10.83 -0.28
CA LEU A 16 1.36 -11.66 0.86
C LEU A 16 0.47 -12.83 0.43
N TYR A 17 -0.49 -12.58 -0.46
CA TYR A 17 -1.46 -13.59 -0.90
C TYR A 17 -1.05 -14.34 -2.18
N GLY A 18 -0.03 -13.85 -2.90
CA GLY A 18 0.48 -14.45 -4.13
C GLY A 18 -0.51 -14.40 -5.31
N ARG A 19 -1.40 -13.40 -5.33
CA ARG A 19 -2.44 -13.21 -6.36
C ARG A 19 -2.61 -11.71 -6.65
N PRO A 20 -3.05 -11.35 -7.86
CA PRO A 20 -3.31 -9.95 -8.21
C PRO A 20 -4.53 -9.42 -7.43
N LEU A 21 -4.55 -8.10 -7.19
CA LEU A 21 -5.56 -7.45 -6.36
C LEU A 21 -6.99 -7.71 -6.86
N ALA A 22 -7.20 -7.70 -8.18
CA ALA A 22 -8.50 -7.97 -8.78
C ALA A 22 -9.05 -9.38 -8.47
N GLU A 23 -8.18 -10.39 -8.39
CA GLU A 23 -8.58 -11.74 -7.95
C GLU A 23 -8.88 -11.78 -6.45
N LEU A 24 -8.12 -11.01 -5.67
CA LEU A 24 -8.31 -10.93 -4.22
C LEU A 24 -9.61 -10.22 -3.85
N ASP A 25 -10.00 -9.19 -4.59
CA ASP A 25 -11.29 -8.51 -4.45
C ASP A 25 -12.45 -9.48 -4.69
N ALA A 26 -12.42 -10.23 -5.79
CA ALA A 26 -13.43 -11.26 -6.08
C ALA A 26 -13.48 -12.35 -5.00
N LEU A 27 -12.32 -12.74 -4.45
CA LEU A 27 -12.24 -13.69 -3.34
C LEU A 27 -12.83 -13.11 -2.04
N ALA A 28 -12.59 -11.84 -1.74
CA ALA A 28 -13.14 -11.18 -0.57
C ALA A 28 -14.66 -10.99 -0.68
N ASP A 29 -15.19 -10.68 -1.87
CA ASP A 29 -16.63 -10.56 -2.12
C ASP A 29 -17.37 -11.88 -1.88
N SER A 30 -16.74 -13.01 -2.21
CA SER A 30 -17.30 -14.34 -1.91
C SER A 30 -17.25 -14.71 -0.43
N HIS A 31 -16.44 -14.01 0.38
CA HIS A 31 -16.28 -14.24 1.83
C HIS A 31 -16.32 -12.92 2.63
N PRO A 32 -17.48 -12.23 2.62
CA PRO A 32 -17.55 -10.78 2.88
C PRO A 32 -17.36 -10.36 4.35
N ARG A 33 -17.20 -11.28 5.31
CA ARG A 33 -17.15 -10.93 6.74
C ARG A 33 -16.00 -11.60 7.48
N GLY A 34 -15.20 -10.78 8.16
CA GLY A 34 -14.26 -11.20 9.20
C GLY A 34 -12.92 -11.75 8.73
N SER A 35 -12.61 -11.75 7.43
CA SER A 35 -11.30 -12.19 6.93
C SER A 35 -10.27 -11.06 7.00
N MET A 36 -9.02 -11.41 7.30
CA MET A 36 -7.89 -10.46 7.23
C MET A 36 -7.76 -9.86 5.83
N LEU A 37 -8.06 -10.64 4.78
CA LEU A 37 -8.03 -10.17 3.40
C LEU A 37 -9.03 -9.02 3.18
N ALA A 38 -10.29 -9.21 3.58
CA ALA A 38 -11.31 -8.17 3.43
C ALA A 38 -10.95 -6.89 4.22
N ALA A 39 -10.36 -7.02 5.41
CA ALA A 39 -9.89 -5.88 6.19
C ALA A 39 -8.74 -5.12 5.52
N LEU A 40 -7.78 -5.84 4.91
CA LEU A 40 -6.68 -5.25 4.16
C LEU A 40 -7.15 -4.54 2.90
N LEU A 41 -8.08 -5.14 2.15
CA LEU A 41 -8.65 -4.56 0.93
C LEU A 41 -9.55 -3.34 1.22
N GLY A 42 -10.33 -3.38 2.31
CA GLY A 42 -11.10 -2.23 2.78
C GLY A 42 -10.17 -1.06 3.14
N SER A 43 -9.12 -1.33 3.93
CA SER A 43 -8.15 -0.30 4.31
C SER A 43 -7.37 0.26 3.12
N HIS A 44 -7.07 -0.58 2.12
CA HIS A 44 -6.47 -0.13 0.87
C HIS A 44 -7.43 0.77 0.06
N SER A 45 -8.72 0.44 0.02
CA SER A 45 -9.74 1.26 -0.64
C SER A 45 -9.90 2.62 0.03
N ASP A 46 -9.93 2.67 1.37
CA ASP A 46 -9.96 3.93 2.14
C ASP A 46 -8.73 4.79 1.86
N LEU A 47 -7.55 4.16 1.76
CA LEU A 47 -6.30 4.84 1.42
C LEU A 47 -6.34 5.44 0.01
N GLN A 48 -6.82 4.69 -0.99
CA GLN A 48 -7.01 5.20 -2.35
C GLN A 48 -7.99 6.38 -2.38
N PHE A 49 -9.10 6.28 -1.64
CA PHE A 49 -10.09 7.35 -1.57
C PHE A 49 -9.49 8.62 -0.96
N ALA A 50 -8.74 8.49 0.13
CA ALA A 50 -8.05 9.62 0.77
C ALA A 50 -7.06 10.29 -0.19
N GLU A 51 -6.24 9.53 -0.90
CA GLU A 51 -5.28 10.07 -1.87
C GLU A 51 -5.97 10.79 -3.04
N ARG A 52 -7.05 10.21 -3.60
CA ARG A 52 -7.85 10.88 -4.65
C ARG A 52 -8.49 12.17 -4.17
N ASN A 53 -9.00 12.19 -2.93
CA ASN A 53 -9.59 13.40 -2.39
C ASN A 53 -8.53 14.48 -2.14
N ILE A 54 -7.32 14.14 -1.71
CA ILE A 54 -6.21 15.10 -1.62
C ILE A 54 -5.95 15.77 -2.97
N ASP A 55 -5.80 14.99 -4.04
CA ASP A 55 -5.54 15.51 -5.37
C ASP A 55 -6.68 16.41 -5.87
N PHE A 56 -7.93 15.98 -5.67
CA PHE A 56 -9.11 16.74 -6.04
C PHE A 56 -9.19 18.09 -5.29
N GLN A 57 -9.00 18.08 -3.97
CA GLN A 57 -9.06 19.32 -3.17
C GLN A 57 -7.87 20.24 -3.47
N LEU A 58 -6.68 19.70 -3.76
CA LEU A 58 -5.54 20.51 -4.21
C LEU A 58 -5.81 21.16 -5.57
N GLN A 59 -6.43 20.45 -6.50
CA GLN A 59 -6.85 21.02 -7.78
C GLN A 59 -7.88 22.13 -7.57
N ARG A 60 -8.89 21.90 -6.72
CA ARG A 60 -9.90 22.92 -6.40
C ARG A 60 -9.29 24.14 -5.73
N LEU A 61 -8.35 23.95 -4.80
CA LEU A 61 -7.65 25.04 -4.14
C LEU A 61 -6.88 25.90 -5.15
N ARG A 62 -6.15 25.28 -6.09
CA ARG A 62 -5.45 26.00 -7.16
C ARG A 62 -6.40 26.84 -8.02
N GLN A 63 -7.59 26.32 -8.33
CA GLN A 63 -8.61 27.06 -9.08
C GLN A 63 -9.14 28.27 -8.30
N LEU A 64 -9.28 28.17 -6.98
CA LEU A 64 -9.76 29.26 -6.12
C LEU A 64 -8.68 30.32 -5.83
N THR A 65 -7.40 29.96 -5.94
CA THR A 65 -6.26 30.84 -5.67
C THR A 65 -5.55 31.30 -6.95
N ASP A 66 -6.22 31.20 -8.10
CA ASP A 66 -5.61 31.61 -9.37
C ASP A 66 -5.29 33.11 -9.35
N GLN A 67 -4.10 33.48 -9.82
CA GLN A 67 -3.45 34.77 -9.52
C GLN A 67 -4.19 35.99 -10.09
N GLU A 68 -5.09 35.78 -11.04
CA GLU A 68 -5.91 36.84 -11.64
C GLU A 68 -7.22 37.11 -10.88
N SER A 69 -7.57 36.30 -9.87
CA SER A 69 -8.83 36.45 -9.13
C SER A 69 -8.64 37.14 -7.79
N THR A 70 -9.36 38.24 -7.56
CA THR A 70 -9.48 38.85 -6.24
C THR A 70 -10.24 37.90 -5.33
N ILE A 71 -9.65 37.45 -4.22
CA ILE A 71 -10.30 36.52 -3.29
C ILE A 71 -11.46 37.22 -2.59
N GLY A 72 -12.69 36.86 -2.95
CA GLY A 72 -13.89 37.32 -2.28
C GLY A 72 -14.11 36.63 -0.93
N PRO A 73 -15.01 37.15 -0.08
CA PRO A 73 -15.35 36.53 1.20
C PRO A 73 -15.93 35.10 1.07
N TYR A 74 -16.63 34.79 -0.02
CA TYR A 74 -17.10 33.44 -0.32
C TYR A 74 -15.96 32.50 -0.71
N ASP A 75 -15.00 32.99 -1.49
CA ASP A 75 -13.81 32.23 -1.90
C ASP A 75 -12.94 31.89 -0.69
N ALA A 76 -12.79 32.82 0.26
CA ALA A 76 -12.09 32.57 1.51
C ALA A 76 -12.70 31.39 2.30
N GLY A 77 -14.03 31.29 2.37
CA GLY A 77 -14.72 30.16 2.98
C GLY A 77 -14.46 28.84 2.25
N HIS A 78 -14.50 28.85 0.92
CA HIS A 78 -14.21 27.66 0.11
C HIS A 78 -12.75 27.20 0.22
N ILE A 79 -11.80 28.15 0.27
CA ILE A 79 -10.37 27.87 0.48
C ILE A 79 -10.16 27.18 1.83
N LEU A 80 -10.78 27.69 2.90
CA LEU A 80 -10.71 27.09 4.23
C LEU A 80 -11.33 25.68 4.25
N ASP A 81 -12.46 25.46 3.58
CA ASP A 81 -13.06 24.12 3.48
C ASP A 81 -12.15 23.14 2.71
N CYS A 82 -11.55 23.57 1.60
CA CYS A 82 -10.58 22.77 0.86
C CYS A 82 -9.39 22.38 1.75
N ALA A 83 -8.82 23.34 2.47
CA ALA A 83 -7.70 23.10 3.38
C ALA A 83 -8.08 22.09 4.48
N ARG A 84 -9.27 22.22 5.08
CA ARG A 84 -9.78 21.27 6.07
C ARG A 84 -9.90 19.86 5.50
N ARG A 85 -10.53 19.70 4.33
CA ARG A 85 -10.71 18.40 3.68
C ARG A 85 -9.38 17.75 3.29
N ILE A 86 -8.38 18.55 2.90
CA ILE A 86 -7.01 18.06 2.64
C ILE A 86 -6.42 17.51 3.95
N ALA A 87 -6.48 18.28 5.05
CA ALA A 87 -5.94 17.86 6.33
C ALA A 87 -6.59 16.56 6.84
N GLU A 88 -7.92 16.46 6.75
CA GLU A 88 -8.66 15.24 7.11
C GLU A 88 -8.22 14.03 6.26
N SER A 89 -8.08 14.21 4.95
CA SER A 89 -7.66 13.14 4.04
C SER A 89 -6.21 12.71 4.30
N VAL A 90 -5.32 13.65 4.60
CA VAL A 90 -3.93 13.35 5.00
C VAL A 90 -3.91 12.54 6.29
N ALA A 91 -4.70 12.92 7.30
CA ALA A 91 -4.78 12.20 8.56
C ALA A 91 -5.28 10.75 8.36
N VAL A 92 -6.30 10.55 7.52
CA VAL A 92 -6.80 9.21 7.14
C VAL A 92 -5.71 8.42 6.42
N ARG A 93 -5.07 9.00 5.40
CA ARG A 93 -3.99 8.35 4.64
C ARG A 93 -2.88 7.87 5.56
N ASP A 94 -2.41 8.73 6.46
CA ASP A 94 -1.30 8.43 7.36
C ASP A 94 -1.68 7.36 8.41
N ALA A 95 -2.91 7.42 8.93
CA ALA A 95 -3.43 6.42 9.87
C ALA A 95 -3.54 5.02 9.22
N HIS A 96 -4.15 4.91 8.04
CA HIS A 96 -4.24 3.65 7.31
C HIS A 96 -2.86 3.15 6.87
N THR A 97 -1.99 4.04 6.38
CA THR A 97 -0.61 3.67 6.01
C THR A 97 0.13 3.04 7.17
N LYS A 98 0.08 3.66 8.36
CA LYS A 98 0.73 3.15 9.57
C LYS A 98 0.12 1.82 10.01
N GLY A 99 -1.21 1.76 10.12
CA GLY A 99 -1.92 0.56 10.59
C GLY A 99 -1.73 -0.63 9.66
N VAL A 100 -2.02 -0.46 8.37
CA VAL A 100 -1.90 -1.52 7.36
C VAL A 100 -0.44 -1.95 7.20
N SER A 101 0.52 -1.02 7.20
CA SER A 101 1.93 -1.39 7.11
C SER A 101 2.38 -2.26 8.27
N ALA A 102 1.95 -1.95 9.50
CA ALA A 102 2.27 -2.75 10.68
C ALA A 102 1.63 -4.14 10.60
N VAL A 103 0.37 -4.23 10.19
CA VAL A 103 -0.31 -5.52 9.98
C VAL A 103 0.43 -6.34 8.92
N LEU A 104 0.70 -5.77 7.74
CA LEU A 104 1.43 -6.45 6.67
C LEU A 104 2.87 -6.83 7.05
N GLN A 105 3.51 -6.11 7.96
CA GLN A 105 4.83 -6.49 8.51
C GLN A 105 4.73 -7.67 9.48
N SER A 106 3.63 -7.76 10.24
CA SER A 106 3.40 -8.85 11.19
C SER A 106 2.98 -10.16 10.51
N LEU A 107 2.30 -10.04 9.36
CA LEU A 107 1.83 -11.18 8.58
C LEU A 107 2.96 -11.75 7.73
N HIS A 108 3.13 -13.06 7.80
CA HIS A 108 4.04 -13.80 6.94
C HIS A 108 3.29 -14.96 6.29
N ARG A 109 3.72 -15.33 5.09
CA ARG A 109 3.18 -16.49 4.40
C ARG A 109 3.68 -17.76 5.08
N VAL A 110 2.78 -18.52 5.70
CA VAL A 110 3.09 -19.85 6.21
C VAL A 110 3.09 -20.82 5.00
N PRO A 111 4.18 -21.56 4.75
CA PRO A 111 4.19 -22.57 3.70
C PRO A 111 3.08 -23.58 3.94
N ALA A 112 2.38 -24.02 2.90
CA ALA A 112 1.40 -25.08 3.02
C ALA A 112 2.06 -26.33 3.65
N PRO A 113 1.40 -27.03 4.58
CA PRO A 113 1.94 -28.26 5.15
C PRO A 113 2.28 -29.25 4.02
N GLY A 114 3.56 -29.56 3.83
CA GLY A 114 4.04 -30.45 2.77
C GLY A 114 5.11 -29.87 1.84
N VAL A 115 5.35 -28.56 1.85
CA VAL A 115 6.51 -27.97 1.14
C VAL A 115 7.74 -28.07 2.04
N GLN A 116 8.48 -29.19 1.97
CA GLN A 116 9.79 -29.29 2.61
C GLN A 116 10.75 -28.25 2.01
N ARG A 117 11.29 -27.37 2.86
CA ARG A 117 12.39 -26.48 2.49
C ARG A 117 13.55 -27.34 1.97
N PRO A 118 14.15 -27.05 0.80
CA PRO A 118 15.32 -27.79 0.32
C PRO A 118 16.40 -27.75 1.39
N ALA A 119 16.96 -28.91 1.74
CA ALA A 119 18.05 -28.99 2.70
C ALA A 119 19.24 -28.16 2.18
N PRO A 120 19.93 -27.40 3.05
CA PRO A 120 21.12 -26.65 2.63
C PRO A 120 22.14 -27.63 2.04
N ALA A 121 22.71 -27.25 0.88
CA ALA A 121 23.71 -28.06 0.21
C ALA A 121 24.93 -28.25 1.14
N PRO A 122 25.49 -29.47 1.22
CA PRO A 122 26.66 -29.72 2.05
C PRO A 122 27.86 -28.89 1.55
N PRO A 123 28.76 -28.45 2.45
CA PRO A 123 29.94 -27.69 2.06
C PRO A 123 30.82 -28.50 1.10
N ALA A 124 31.30 -27.85 0.04
CA ALA A 124 32.16 -28.47 -0.96
C ALA A 124 33.49 -28.90 -0.33
N VAL A 125 33.84 -30.18 -0.51
CA VAL A 125 35.09 -30.77 -0.03
C VAL A 125 36.24 -30.30 -0.95
N PRO A 126 37.35 -29.77 -0.42
CA PRO A 126 38.47 -29.33 -1.25
C PRO A 126 39.15 -30.52 -1.94
N ALA A 127 39.37 -30.41 -3.25
CA ALA A 127 40.05 -31.42 -4.05
C ALA A 127 41.55 -31.51 -3.69
N PRO A 128 42.15 -32.72 -3.67
CA PRO A 128 43.56 -32.88 -3.37
C PRO A 128 44.43 -32.32 -4.51
N ALA A 129 45.43 -31.52 -4.15
CA ALA A 129 46.39 -30.98 -5.09
C ALA A 129 47.26 -32.09 -5.68
N ALA A 130 47.28 -32.21 -7.02
CA ALA A 130 48.16 -33.14 -7.71
C ALA A 130 49.63 -32.73 -7.49
N ALA A 131 50.38 -33.58 -6.79
CA ALA A 131 51.82 -33.46 -6.65
C ALA A 131 52.48 -33.69 -8.02
N ARG A 132 53.12 -32.66 -8.57
CA ARG A 132 54.00 -32.76 -9.75
C ARG A 132 55.34 -33.33 -9.31
N THR A 133 55.64 -34.57 -9.68
CA THR A 133 57.01 -35.10 -9.69
C THR A 133 57.74 -34.67 -10.97
N ARG A 134 59.01 -34.32 -10.81
CA ARG A 134 59.95 -33.88 -11.86
C ARG A 134 60.87 -35.03 -12.20
#